data_AF-A0A924S2W9-F1
#
_entry.id   AF-A0A924S2W9-F1
#
_cell.length_a   1.000
_cell.length_b   1.000
_cell.length_c   1.000
_cell.angle_alpha   90.00
_cell.angle_beta   90.00
_cell.angle_gamma   90.00
#
_symmetry.space_group_name_H-M   'P 1'
#
loop_
_entity.id
_entity.type
_entity.pdbx_description
1 polymer ?
#
loop_
_entity_poly.entity_id
_entity_poly.type
_entity_poly.pdbx_seq_one_letter_code
_entity_poly.pdbx_strand_id
1 'polypeptide(L)'
;AIYFGSTSPSMDEAVAAMEASGIYLDTLRLRAFPFPDGVAHFIAVHDLVFVVEQDRDAQVRSLLVNEFDIDPARLVPILHYDGTPITARFIASAIQSRMPAATPVAATEAKP
;
A
#
# COMPACT_ATOMS: atom_id res chain seq x y z
N ALA A 1 -2.10 -2.38 -0.60
CA ALA A 1 -1.66 -0.98 -0.79
C ALA A 1 -2.75 -0.17 -1.48
N ILE A 2 -2.89 1.10 -1.08
CA ILE A 2 -3.80 2.07 -1.66
C ILE A 2 -2.99 3.14 -2.40
N TYR A 3 -3.43 3.53 -3.59
CA TYR A 3 -2.81 4.57 -4.41
C TYR A 3 -3.87 5.31 -5.23
N PHE A 4 -3.50 6.42 -5.87
CA PHE A 4 -4.42 7.20 -6.69
C PHE A 4 -3.72 7.97 -7.81
N GLY A 5 -4.51 8.56 -8.72
CA GLY A 5 -4.03 9.51 -9.71
C GLY A 5 -2.94 8.98 -10.64
N SER A 6 -1.92 9.81 -10.88
CA SER A 6 -0.80 9.56 -11.77
C SER A 6 0.19 8.51 -11.25
N THR A 7 0.04 8.02 -10.02
CA THR A 7 0.87 6.94 -9.47
C THR A 7 0.60 5.59 -10.14
N SER A 8 -0.49 5.45 -10.91
CA SER A 8 -0.95 4.15 -11.43
C SER A 8 0.10 3.37 -12.25
N PRO A 9 0.77 3.94 -13.28
CA PRO A 9 1.76 3.19 -14.06
C PRO A 9 2.96 2.72 -13.19
N SER A 10 3.46 3.61 -12.33
CA SER A 10 4.55 3.28 -11.40
C SER A 10 4.15 2.21 -10.39
N MET A 11 2.87 2.18 -9.98
CA MET A 11 2.36 1.15 -9.09
C MET A 11 2.29 -0.21 -9.79
N ASP A 12 1.78 -0.25 -11.03
CA ASP A 12 1.68 -1.48 -11.81
C ASP A 12 3.08 -2.11 -12.02
N GLU A 13 4.08 -1.29 -12.37
CA GLU A 13 5.47 -1.72 -12.49
C GLU A 13 6.08 -2.16 -11.15
N ALA A 14 5.76 -1.47 -10.05
CA ALA A 14 6.27 -1.83 -8.72
C ALA A 14 5.71 -3.19 -8.27
N VAL A 15 4.42 -3.44 -8.48
CA VAL A 15 3.78 -4.73 -8.19
C VAL A 15 4.44 -5.83 -9.00
N ALA A 16 4.60 -5.67 -10.31
CA ALA A 16 5.25 -6.67 -11.15
C ALA A 16 6.69 -6.98 -10.69
N ALA A 17 7.45 -5.95 -10.30
CA ALA A 17 8.81 -6.13 -9.78
C ALA A 17 8.86 -6.85 -8.42
N MET A 18 7.89 -6.58 -7.54
CA MET A 18 7.77 -7.24 -6.23
C MET A 18 7.28 -8.70 -6.37
N GLU A 19 6.34 -8.96 -7.26
CA GLU A 19 5.87 -10.33 -7.55
C GLU A 19 7.01 -11.18 -8.10
N ALA A 20 7.86 -10.62 -8.96
CA ALA A 20 9.07 -11.28 -9.46
C ALA A 20 10.08 -11.63 -8.35
N SER A 21 10.01 -10.97 -7.18
CA SER A 21 10.81 -11.31 -5.99
C SER A 21 10.06 -12.12 -4.93
N GLY A 22 8.86 -12.63 -5.26
CA GLY A 22 8.04 -13.45 -4.38
C GLY A 22 7.26 -12.67 -3.33
N ILE A 23 7.14 -11.35 -3.49
CA ILE A 23 6.35 -10.49 -2.61
C ILE A 23 5.06 -10.10 -3.34
N TYR A 24 3.94 -10.63 -2.86
CA TYR A 24 2.62 -10.34 -3.41
C TYR A 24 1.98 -9.18 -2.64
N LEU A 25 1.35 -8.26 -3.38
CA LEU A 25 0.75 -7.07 -2.82
C LEU A 25 -0.65 -6.89 -3.41
N ASP A 26 -1.67 -7.02 -2.57
CA ASP A 26 -3.01 -6.59 -2.94
C ASP A 26 -3.04 -5.08 -3.13
N THR A 27 -3.71 -4.61 -4.19
CA THR A 27 -3.76 -3.18 -4.50
C THR A 27 -5.17 -2.66 -4.70
N LEU A 28 -5.38 -1.40 -4.30
CA LEU A 28 -6.63 -0.66 -4.51
C LEU A 28 -6.31 0.74 -5.04
N ARG A 29 -6.87 1.07 -6.20
CA ARG A 29 -6.79 2.42 -6.77
C ARG A 29 -7.99 3.25 -6.33
N LEU A 30 -7.75 4.30 -5.55
CA LEU A 30 -8.76 5.31 -5.25
C LEU A 30 -9.01 6.19 -6.47
N ARG A 31 -10.29 6.43 -6.76
CA ARG A 31 -10.74 7.19 -7.94
C ARG A 31 -11.51 8.46 -7.63
N ALA A 32 -12.19 8.53 -6.48
CA ALA A 32 -12.97 9.69 -6.07
C ALA A 32 -13.19 9.70 -4.55
N PHE A 33 -13.57 10.88 -4.05
CA PHE A 33 -14.22 11.10 -2.76
C PHE A 33 -15.67 11.56 -3.00
N PRO A 34 -16.68 11.15 -2.20
CA PRO A 34 -16.61 10.30 -1.01
C PRO A 34 -16.16 8.86 -1.32
N PHE A 35 -15.51 8.20 -0.35
CA PHE A 35 -14.99 6.85 -0.53
C PHE A 35 -16.13 5.81 -0.42
N PRO A 36 -16.22 4.83 -1.34
CA PRO A 36 -17.18 3.75 -1.21
C PRO A 36 -16.78 2.76 -0.10
N ASP A 37 -17.75 2.04 0.47
CA ASP A 37 -17.55 1.03 1.53
C ASP A 37 -16.49 -0.03 1.19
N GLY A 38 -16.30 -0.31 -0.11
CA GLY A 38 -15.25 -1.22 -0.57
C GLY A 38 -13.83 -0.81 -0.16
N VAL A 39 -13.59 0.48 0.07
CA VAL A 39 -12.30 0.98 0.58
C VAL A 39 -12.12 0.59 2.05
N ALA A 40 -13.14 0.77 2.88
CA ALA A 40 -13.11 0.35 4.27
C ALA A 40 -12.97 -1.17 4.40
N HIS A 41 -13.68 -1.94 3.56
CA HIS A 41 -13.55 -3.40 3.51
C HIS A 41 -12.13 -3.82 3.14
N PHE A 42 -11.55 -3.20 2.09
CA PHE A 42 -10.16 -3.44 1.72
C PHE A 42 -9.23 -3.18 2.89
N ILE A 43 -9.38 -2.09 3.63
CA ILE A 43 -8.51 -1.82 4.78
C ILE A 43 -8.71 -2.84 5.90
N ALA A 44 -9.97 -3.22 6.18
CA ALA A 44 -10.31 -4.12 7.27
C ALA A 44 -9.67 -5.51 7.13
N VAL A 45 -9.58 -6.06 5.92
CA VAL A 45 -9.06 -7.42 5.65
C VAL A 45 -7.53 -7.52 5.58
N HIS A 46 -6.80 -6.41 5.77
CA HIS A 46 -5.33 -6.40 5.78
C HIS A 46 -4.80 -5.92 7.13
N ASP A 47 -3.73 -6.55 7.62
CA ASP A 47 -3.07 -6.13 8.87
C ASP A 47 -2.48 -4.72 8.74
N LEU A 48 -1.81 -4.46 7.62
CA LEU A 48 -1.21 -3.17 7.27
C LEU A 48 -1.56 -2.79 5.84
N VAL A 49 -1.84 -1.50 5.62
CA VAL A 49 -2.10 -0.95 4.29
C VAL A 49 -1.12 0.19 4.03
N PHE A 50 -0.25 -0.01 3.04
CA PHE A 50 0.59 1.08 2.51
C PHE A 50 -0.27 2.07 1.73
N VAL A 51 -0.22 3.36 2.09
CA VAL A 51 -0.87 4.45 1.37
C VAL A 51 0.20 5.18 0.55
N VAL A 52 0.20 4.97 -0.76
CA VAL A 52 1.19 5.53 -1.69
C VAL A 52 0.66 6.81 -2.28
N GLU A 53 1.30 7.93 -1.94
CA GLU A 53 0.84 9.25 -2.36
C GLU A 53 1.99 10.20 -2.73
N GLN A 54 1.78 10.95 -3.80
CA GLN A 54 2.66 12.04 -4.22
C GLN A 54 2.28 13.32 -3.47
N ASP A 55 2.33 13.24 -2.14
CA ASP A 55 1.92 14.30 -1.22
C ASP A 55 2.85 14.31 0.00
N ARG A 56 3.14 15.50 0.53
CA ARG A 56 4.03 15.69 1.69
C ARG A 56 3.30 15.43 3.01
N ASP A 57 2.03 15.78 3.07
CA ASP A 57 1.28 15.92 4.32
C ASP A 57 0.40 14.70 4.64
N ALA A 58 0.48 13.66 3.80
CA ALA A 58 -0.30 12.44 3.86
C ALA A 58 -1.82 12.69 3.84
N GLN A 59 -2.26 13.55 2.92
CA GLN A 59 -3.65 14.00 2.87
C GLN A 59 -4.64 12.86 2.65
N VAL A 60 -4.35 11.90 1.76
CA VAL A 60 -5.29 10.79 1.52
C VAL A 60 -5.34 9.85 2.71
N ARG A 61 -4.20 9.58 3.35
CA ARG A 61 -4.17 8.83 4.61
C ARG A 61 -5.05 9.49 5.67
N SER A 62 -4.95 10.81 5.82
CA SER A 62 -5.74 11.57 6.80
C SER A 62 -7.24 11.49 6.51
N LEU A 63 -7.64 11.60 5.24
CA LEU A 63 -9.03 11.42 4.84
C LEU A 63 -9.55 10.00 5.13
N LEU A 64 -8.76 8.96 4.86
CA LEU A 64 -9.14 7.57 5.14
C LEU A 64 -9.34 7.32 6.64
N VAL A 65 -8.44 7.84 7.49
CA VAL A 65 -8.57 7.76 8.95
C VAL A 65 -9.87 8.43 9.40
N ASN A 66 -10.11 9.66 8.95
CA ASN A 66 -11.23 10.45 9.43
C ASN A 66 -12.59 9.93 8.93
N GLU A 67 -12.66 9.47 7.68
CA GLU A 67 -13.93 9.00 7.08
C GLU A 67 -14.39 7.66 7.67
N PHE A 68 -13.45 6.78 8.03
CA PHE A 68 -13.74 5.40 8.43
C PHE A 68 -13.37 5.07 9.88
N ASP A 69 -12.93 6.06 10.66
CA ASP A 69 -12.47 5.90 12.05
C ASP A 69 -11.40 4.80 12.20
N ILE A 70 -10.45 4.77 11.26
CA ILE A 70 -9.41 3.74 11.19
C ILE A 70 -8.25 4.10 12.13
N ASP A 71 -7.76 3.12 12.89
CA ASP A 71 -6.49 3.26 13.63
C ASP A 71 -5.36 3.70 12.66
N PRO A 72 -4.79 4.91 12.85
CA PRO A 72 -3.76 5.43 11.96
C PRO A 72 -2.51 4.54 11.88
N ALA A 73 -2.26 3.68 12.87
CA ALA A 73 -1.14 2.73 12.85
C ALA A 73 -1.28 1.66 11.76
N ARG A 74 -2.50 1.36 11.30
CA ARG A 74 -2.76 0.41 10.21
C ARG A 74 -2.45 0.97 8.83
N LEU A 75 -2.41 2.30 8.68
CA LEU A 75 -2.14 2.98 7.42
C LEU A 75 -0.71 3.50 7.38
N VAL A 76 0.15 2.80 6.65
CA VAL A 76 1.59 3.12 6.53
C VAL A 76 1.82 4.07 5.35
N PRO A 77 2.22 5.34 5.58
CA PRO A 77 2.40 6.29 4.49
C PRO A 77 3.68 6.02 3.68
N ILE A 78 3.56 6.01 2.35
CA ILE A 78 4.65 6.02 1.37
C ILE A 78 4.56 7.34 0.60
N LEU A 79 5.31 8.34 1.07
CA LEU A 79 5.22 9.71 0.59
C LEU A 79 6.33 10.03 -0.41
N HIS A 80 5.97 10.69 -1.51
CA HIS A 80 6.91 11.18 -2.51
C HIS A 80 6.62 12.64 -2.86
N TYR A 81 7.56 13.56 -2.64
CA TYR A 81 7.31 15.00 -2.77
C TYR A 81 8.55 15.82 -3.15
N ASP A 82 9.50 15.23 -3.88
CA ASP A 82 10.76 15.89 -4.28
C ASP A 82 10.68 16.69 -5.59
N GLY A 83 9.48 16.80 -6.17
CA GLY A 83 9.24 17.48 -7.45
C GLY A 83 9.43 16.60 -8.68
N THR A 84 9.88 15.35 -8.54
CA THR A 84 9.96 14.38 -9.62
C THR A 84 8.76 13.43 -9.62
N PRO A 85 8.41 12.80 -10.76
CA PRO A 85 7.41 11.74 -10.78
C PRO A 85 7.84 10.55 -9.92
N ILE A 86 6.95 10.03 -9.08
CA ILE A 86 7.21 8.82 -8.30
C ILE A 86 7.54 7.64 -9.22
N THR A 87 8.59 6.89 -8.91
CA THR A 87 9.04 5.75 -9.72
C THR A 87 8.64 4.41 -9.10
N ALA A 88 8.48 3.38 -9.93
CA ALA A 88 8.24 2.01 -9.48
C ALA A 88 9.31 1.50 -8.51
N ARG A 89 10.58 1.82 -8.81
CA ARG A 89 11.74 1.48 -7.96
C ARG A 89 11.61 2.10 -6.57
N PHE A 90 11.22 3.37 -6.49
CA PHE A 90 11.01 4.02 -5.20
C PHE A 90 9.89 3.31 -4.42
N ILE A 91 8.74 3.07 -5.06
CA ILE A 91 7.58 2.42 -4.42
C ILE A 91 7.98 1.05 -3.85
N ALA A 92 8.59 0.20 -4.67
CA ALA A 92 8.98 -1.15 -4.26
C ALA A 92 9.97 -1.12 -3.08
N SER A 93 11.05 -0.34 -3.18
CA SER A 93 12.04 -0.22 -2.10
C SER A 93 11.42 0.35 -0.81
N ALA A 94 10.54 1.34 -0.94
CA ALA A 94 9.90 2.00 0.19
C ALA A 94 8.91 1.09 0.93
N ILE A 95 8.16 0.26 0.20
CA ILE A 95 7.27 -0.75 0.76
C ILE A 95 8.08 -1.83 1.45
N GLN A 96 9.05 -2.44 0.74
CA GLN A 96 9.90 -3.51 1.29
C GLN A 96 10.61 -3.09 2.58
N SER A 97 11.13 -1.86 2.65
CA SER A 97 11.82 -1.34 3.85
C SER A 97 10.90 -1.17 5.06
N ARG A 98 9.58 -1.13 4.85
CA ARG A 98 8.56 -0.93 5.90
C ARG A 98 7.71 -2.18 6.14
N MET A 99 7.93 -3.25 5.37
CA MET A 99 7.30 -4.53 5.66
C MET A 99 7.85 -5.03 7.00
N PRO A 100 6.99 -5.52 7.91
CA PRO A 100 7.46 -6.23 9.08
C PRO A 100 8.30 -7.43 8.62
N ALA A 101 9.35 -7.75 9.38
CA ALA A 101 10.18 -8.91 9.09
C ALA A 101 9.29 -10.14 8.94
N ALA A 102 9.42 -10.85 7.82
CA ALA A 102 8.61 -12.02 7.54
C ALA A 102 8.73 -12.98 8.73
N THR A 103 7.60 -13.27 9.37
CA THR A 103 7.55 -14.45 10.23
C THR A 103 7.71 -15.64 9.30
N PRO A 104 8.68 -16.55 9.51
CA PRO A 104 8.79 -17.73 8.68
C PRO A 104 7.45 -18.46 8.77
N VAL A 105 6.74 -18.57 7.65
CA VAL A 105 5.59 -19.47 7.56
C VAL A 105 6.20 -20.85 7.78
N ALA A 106 5.93 -21.44 8.94
CA ALA A 106 6.35 -22.80 9.23
C ALA A 106 5.87 -23.67 8.06
N ALA A 107 6.83 -24.27 7.34
CA ALA A 107 6.52 -25.22 6.30
C ALA A 107 5.68 -26.32 6.95
N THR A 108 4.40 -26.39 6.59
CA THR A 108 3.53 -27.48 7.00
C THR A 108 4.16 -28.76 6.46
N GLU A 109 4.80 -29.53 7.34
CA GLU A 109 5.23 -30.90 7.07
C GLU A 109 4.01 -31.68 6.58
N ALA A 110 4.01 -32.02 5.30
CA ALA A 110 3.14 -33.06 4.77
C ALA A 110 3.58 -34.38 5.42
N LYS A 111 2.84 -34.81 6.44
CA LYS A 111 3.00 -36.13 7.05
C LYS A 111 2.50 -37.21 6.07
N PRO A 112 3.21 -38.35 5.93
CA PRO A 112 2.91 -39.41 4.96
C PRO A 112 1.59 -40.13 5.22
#